data_AF-A0A7C1ZSW1-F1
#
_entry.id   AF-A0A7C1ZSW1-F1
#
_cell.length_a   1.000
_cell.length_b   1.000
_cell.length_c   1.000
_cell.angle_alpha   90.00
_cell.angle_beta   90.00
_cell.angle_gamma   90.00
#
_symmetry.space_group_name_H-M   'P 1'
#
loop_
_entity.id
_entity.type
_entity.pdbx_description
1 polymer ?
#
loop_
_entity_poly.entity_id
_entity_poly.type
_entity_poly.pdbx_seq_one_letter_code
_entity_poly.pdbx_strand_id
1 'polypeptide(L)'
;MRFVCVECGREVAELHNRLCVECYVKNSRFTEVAKRLHLVVCPKCRAVKYKNSWREEVFEDAIKRVVESSLFVSSELTEKSVSISCKARGRSIYLCDVTVTGLLKGVNVNEKHSVEVVIDKELCQRCSRKAGHYFEAILQVRADRRVPTDKELQMIIDEVKENVESLQRQGKQVFITEILPVRGGVDLYMSDKGFTQKMMQMLHHKFGGSVKTTAKQSGIKNGKQQYRMTYLLRLPYYRKGDFLAQGERLFYLKAVERGKPQLVDLEDWSEISMEPKMMDSLTTVGDSTLVKETVVVSQSEYEVQVLDPYTFLTVDVRKPRQMKLGKTVRIVKWKDRIYIFPYEDL
;
A
#
# COMPACT_ATOMS: atom_id res chain seq x y z
N MET A 1 49.93 54.61 7.79
CA MET A 1 50.99 53.69 8.24
C MET A 1 50.90 52.45 7.37
N ARG A 2 52.01 52.00 6.78
CA ARG A 2 52.08 50.71 6.08
C ARG A 2 52.72 49.69 7.02
N PHE A 3 52.20 48.48 7.04
CA PHE A 3 52.72 47.40 7.85
C PHE A 3 53.50 46.43 6.98
N VAL A 4 54.56 45.82 7.52
CA VAL A 4 55.38 44.84 6.80
C VAL A 4 54.95 43.44 7.20
N CYS A 5 54.64 42.59 6.22
CA CYS A 5 54.34 41.17 6.45
C CYS A 5 55.60 40.42 6.93
N VAL A 6 55.50 39.69 8.05
CA VAL A 6 56.66 38.96 8.60
C VAL A 6 57.12 37.76 7.77
N GLU A 7 56.26 37.22 6.89
CA GLU A 7 56.55 36.04 6.06
C GLU A 7 57.17 36.41 4.71
N CYS A 8 56.62 37.43 4.03
CA CYS A 8 57.01 37.78 2.66
C CYS A 8 57.64 39.17 2.52
N GLY A 9 57.72 39.96 3.60
CA GLY A 9 58.33 41.29 3.61
C GLY A 9 57.55 42.38 2.86
N ARG A 10 56.36 42.08 2.31
CA ARG A 10 55.57 43.06 1.55
C ARG A 10 54.93 44.10 2.48
N GLU A 11 54.98 45.37 2.08
CA GLU A 11 54.21 46.44 2.71
C GLU A 11 52.72 46.34 2.33
N VAL A 12 51.85 46.33 3.33
CA VAL A 12 50.40 46.19 3.16
C VAL A 12 49.64 47.17 4.05
N ALA A 13 48.42 47.50 3.66
CA ALA A 13 47.53 48.40 4.39
C ALA A 13 47.01 47.78 5.70
N GLU A 14 46.84 46.45 5.72
CA GLU A 14 46.33 45.69 6.87
C GLU A 14 47.09 44.37 7.04
N LEU A 15 47.29 43.95 8.29
CA LEU A 15 47.84 42.63 8.65
C LEU A 15 46.79 41.77 9.34
N HIS A 16 46.83 40.47 9.07
CA HIS A 16 46.07 39.41 9.74
C HIS A 16 47.04 38.51 10.48
N ASN A 17 46.99 38.48 11.82
CA ASN A 17 47.97 37.76 12.63
C ASN A 17 49.42 38.06 12.23
N ARG A 18 49.73 39.35 12.00
CA ARG A 18 51.05 39.85 11.55
C ARG A 18 51.46 39.44 10.12
N LEU A 19 50.57 38.82 9.35
CA LEU A 19 50.78 38.41 7.96
C LEU A 19 49.94 39.24 6.98
N CYS A 20 50.37 39.37 5.72
CA CYS A 20 49.48 39.84 4.66
C CYS A 20 48.41 38.78 4.38
N VAL A 21 47.27 39.18 3.77
CA VAL A 21 46.14 38.28 3.49
C VAL A 21 46.56 37.03 2.69
N GLU A 22 47.43 37.19 1.69
CA GLU A 22 47.95 36.06 0.89
C GLU A 22 48.73 35.04 1.74
N CYS A 23 49.62 35.51 2.63
CA CYS A 23 50.40 34.63 3.51
C CYS A 23 49.53 34.01 4.60
N TYR A 24 48.56 34.77 5.11
CA TYR A 24 47.58 34.26 6.08
C TYR A 24 46.74 33.14 5.48
N VAL A 25 46.23 33.30 4.25
CA VAL A 25 45.46 32.26 3.55
C VAL A 25 46.29 30.99 3.34
N LYS A 26 47.57 31.14 2.95
CA LYS A 26 48.46 30.00 2.69
C LYS A 26 48.76 29.17 3.94
N ASN A 27 48.91 29.84 5.08
CA ASN A 27 49.35 29.20 6.34
C ASN A 27 48.19 28.86 7.29
N SER A 28 46.96 29.26 6.97
CA SER A 28 45.77 28.96 7.77
C SER A 28 44.97 27.81 7.17
N ARG A 29 44.07 27.23 7.99
CA ARG A 29 43.06 26.27 7.56
C ARG A 29 41.69 26.85 7.82
N PHE A 30 40.86 26.91 6.78
CA PHE A 30 39.51 27.48 6.87
C PHE A 30 38.42 26.41 6.90
N THR A 31 38.78 25.17 6.61
CA THR A 31 37.84 24.05 6.58
C THR A 31 38.39 22.83 7.30
N GLU A 32 37.48 22.09 7.94
CA GLU A 32 37.80 20.85 8.64
C GLU A 32 36.73 19.81 8.35
N VAL A 33 37.15 18.58 8.09
CA VAL A 33 36.25 17.44 7.87
C VAL A 33 36.92 16.17 8.40
N ALA A 34 36.13 15.28 8.99
CA ALA A 34 36.64 14.00 9.43
C ALA A 34 37.11 13.17 8.24
N LYS A 35 38.31 12.58 8.33
CA LYS A 35 38.88 11.74 7.27
C LYS A 35 38.08 10.45 7.03
N ARG A 36 37.33 9.99 8.04
CA ARG A 36 36.54 8.78 7.98
C ARG A 36 35.16 9.02 8.57
N LEU A 37 34.13 8.70 7.78
CA LEU A 37 32.73 8.85 8.14
C LEU A 37 32.00 7.53 7.99
N HIS A 38 30.94 7.36 8.75
CA HIS A 38 30.13 6.14 8.75
C HIS A 38 28.71 6.45 8.30
N LEU A 39 28.22 5.66 7.35
CA LEU A 39 26.85 5.73 6.86
C LEU A 39 26.18 4.38 7.08
N VAL A 40 25.17 4.36 7.95
CA VAL A 40 24.44 3.13 8.27
C VAL A 40 23.27 2.95 7.32
N VAL A 41 23.18 1.77 6.69
CA VAL A 41 22.16 1.42 5.70
C VAL A 41 21.48 0.11 6.06
N CYS A 42 20.17 0.06 5.86
CA CYS A 42 19.41 -1.17 6.03
C CYS A 42 19.67 -2.15 4.89
N PRO A 43 20.19 -3.36 5.15
CA PRO A 43 20.47 -4.33 4.09
C PRO A 43 19.20 -4.88 3.42
N LYS A 44 18.01 -4.70 4.03
CA LYS A 44 16.74 -5.21 3.52
C LYS A 44 15.98 -4.19 2.66
N CYS A 45 15.82 -2.96 3.12
CA CYS A 45 15.06 -1.92 2.41
C CYS A 45 15.90 -0.74 1.91
N ARG A 46 17.23 -0.79 2.09
CA ARG A 46 18.18 0.27 1.71
C ARG A 46 17.95 1.64 2.33
N ALA A 47 17.01 1.77 3.27
CA ALA A 47 16.82 2.98 4.04
C ALA A 47 18.12 3.35 4.76
N VAL A 48 18.41 4.64 4.79
CA VAL A 48 19.61 5.21 5.37
C VAL A 48 19.28 5.76 6.75
N LYS A 49 20.17 5.52 7.72
CA LYS A 49 20.07 6.10 9.06
C LYS A 49 20.64 7.50 9.03
N TYR A 50 19.83 8.48 9.40
CA TYR A 50 20.27 9.85 9.63
C TYR A 50 19.83 10.31 11.01
N LYS A 51 20.82 10.64 11.85
CA LYS A 51 20.64 10.86 13.28
C LYS A 51 19.96 9.64 13.91
N ASN A 52 18.76 9.81 14.47
CA ASN A 52 17.94 8.74 15.05
C ASN A 52 16.72 8.36 14.20
N SER A 53 16.72 8.71 12.90
CA SER A 53 15.62 8.42 11.98
C SER A 53 16.10 7.62 10.77
N TRP A 54 15.22 6.76 10.25
CA TRP A 54 15.46 6.03 9.00
C TRP A 54 14.73 6.73 7.86
N ARG A 55 15.41 6.94 6.74
CA ARG A 55 14.88 7.66 5.58
C ARG A 55 15.11 6.85 4.32
N GLU A 56 14.14 6.89 3.42
CA GLU A 56 14.32 6.42 2.04
C GLU A 56 14.79 7.64 1.23
N GLU A 57 15.99 7.55 0.68
CA GLU A 57 16.62 8.60 -0.13
C GLU A 57 17.55 7.95 -1.16
N VAL A 58 17.94 8.72 -2.16
CA VAL A 58 18.94 8.28 -3.15
C VAL A 58 20.29 8.11 -2.44
N PHE A 59 20.96 7.01 -2.72
CA PHE A 59 22.13 6.59 -1.96
C PHE A 59 23.32 7.55 -2.15
N GLU A 60 23.52 8.07 -3.35
CA GLU A 60 24.53 9.09 -3.64
C GLU A 60 24.31 10.38 -2.85
N ASP A 61 23.05 10.80 -2.72
CA ASP A 61 22.67 11.99 -1.95
C ASP A 61 22.92 11.78 -0.46
N ALA A 62 22.65 10.57 0.06
CA ALA A 62 22.97 10.23 1.45
C ALA A 62 24.47 10.34 1.76
N ILE A 63 25.33 9.89 0.84
CA ILE A 63 26.80 9.99 1.00
C ILE A 63 27.22 11.46 1.02
N LYS A 64 26.78 12.26 0.05
CA LYS A 64 27.08 13.70 0.00
C LYS A 64 26.62 14.40 1.27
N ARG A 65 25.38 14.15 1.70
CA ARG A 65 24.79 14.72 2.91
C ARG A 65 25.60 14.42 4.17
N VAL A 66 26.14 13.20 4.31
CA VAL A 66 27.00 12.83 5.45
C VAL A 66 28.28 13.66 5.45
N VAL A 67 28.92 13.79 4.29
CA VAL A 67 30.14 14.60 4.13
C VAL A 67 29.86 16.07 4.41
N GLU A 68 28.80 16.63 3.82
CA GLU A 68 28.37 18.02 4.05
C GLU A 68 28.07 18.28 5.52
N SER A 69 27.36 17.37 6.19
CA SER A 69 27.00 17.52 7.61
C SER A 69 28.20 17.45 8.56
N SER A 70 29.32 16.89 8.10
CA SER A 70 30.57 16.82 8.86
C SER A 70 31.58 17.91 8.47
N LEU A 71 31.32 18.66 7.41
CA LEU A 71 32.22 19.70 6.91
C LEU A 71 32.01 20.99 7.70
N PHE A 72 33.04 21.42 8.41
CA PHE A 72 33.13 22.75 8.99
C PHE A 72 33.75 23.71 7.97
N VAL A 73 33.13 24.87 7.77
CA VAL A 73 33.66 25.96 6.94
C VAL A 73 33.64 27.25 7.75
N SER A 74 34.81 27.88 7.94
CA SER A 74 34.98 29.10 8.70
C SER A 74 34.01 30.20 8.23
N SER A 75 33.47 30.96 9.17
CA SER A 75 32.63 32.13 8.91
C SER A 75 33.38 33.29 8.25
N GLU A 76 34.72 33.30 8.32
CA GLU A 76 35.58 34.34 7.73
C GLU A 76 35.54 34.38 6.19
N LEU A 77 35.21 33.26 5.54
CA LEU A 77 35.11 33.19 4.09
C LEU A 77 33.80 33.83 3.58
N THR A 78 33.87 34.59 2.50
CA THR A 78 32.73 35.04 1.70
C THR A 78 32.65 34.24 0.39
N GLU A 79 31.52 34.28 -0.31
CA GLU A 79 31.32 33.60 -1.61
C GLU A 79 31.73 32.12 -1.60
N LYS A 80 31.26 31.39 -0.58
CA LYS A 80 31.62 29.98 -0.34
C LYS A 80 30.98 29.07 -1.38
N SER A 81 31.75 28.14 -1.93
CA SER A 81 31.23 27.02 -2.72
C SER A 81 31.84 25.70 -2.25
N VAL A 82 31.03 24.65 -2.24
CA VAL A 82 31.47 23.30 -1.86
C VAL A 82 31.11 22.36 -3.01
N SER A 83 32.09 21.60 -3.48
CA SER A 83 31.88 20.55 -4.48
C SER A 83 32.35 19.21 -3.92
N ILE A 84 31.50 18.19 -4.08
CA ILE A 84 31.72 16.85 -3.53
C ILE A 84 31.55 15.84 -4.65
N SER A 85 32.60 15.06 -4.89
CA SER A 85 32.61 13.95 -5.86
C SER A 85 33.01 12.68 -5.15
N CYS A 86 32.14 11.67 -5.15
CA CYS A 86 32.37 10.41 -4.46
C CYS A 86 32.46 9.26 -5.46
N LYS A 87 33.46 8.39 -5.28
CA LYS A 87 33.66 7.18 -6.08
C LYS A 87 33.71 5.95 -5.19
N ALA A 88 33.04 4.88 -5.62
CA ALA A 88 33.08 3.61 -4.90
C ALA A 88 34.50 3.03 -4.92
N ARG A 89 34.98 2.61 -3.74
CA ARG A 89 36.23 1.87 -3.55
C ARG A 89 35.89 0.50 -2.98
N GLY A 90 35.54 -0.43 -3.86
CA GLY A 90 35.03 -1.75 -3.46
C GLY A 90 33.53 -1.72 -3.12
N ARG A 91 33.09 -2.59 -2.21
CA ARG A 91 31.64 -2.83 -1.97
C ARG A 91 31.00 -1.97 -0.88
N SER A 92 31.78 -1.41 0.04
CA SER A 92 31.23 -0.76 1.24
C SER A 92 32.04 0.47 1.66
N ILE A 93 32.90 0.97 0.78
CA ILE A 93 33.71 2.14 1.04
C ILE A 93 33.57 3.08 -0.16
N TYR A 94 33.40 4.36 0.09
CA TYR A 94 33.38 5.42 -0.90
C TYR A 94 34.48 6.43 -0.57
N LEU A 95 35.27 6.82 -1.57
CA LEU A 95 36.24 7.90 -1.45
C LEU A 95 35.60 9.16 -2.01
N CYS A 96 35.49 10.20 -1.18
CA CYS A 96 34.90 11.48 -1.53
C CYS A 96 35.97 12.56 -1.58
N ASP A 97 36.15 13.15 -2.76
CA ASP A 97 36.95 14.35 -2.97
C ASP A 97 36.07 15.57 -2.71
N VAL A 98 36.45 16.36 -1.71
CA VAL A 98 35.74 17.58 -1.29
C VAL A 98 36.62 18.76 -1.64
N THR A 99 36.11 19.69 -2.45
CA THR A 99 36.79 20.95 -2.74
C THR A 99 35.93 22.10 -2.23
N VAL A 100 36.49 22.91 -1.34
CA VAL A 100 35.85 24.11 -0.81
C VAL A 100 36.57 25.33 -1.36
N THR A 101 35.81 26.23 -1.97
CA THR A 101 36.32 27.53 -2.43
C THR A 101 35.64 28.65 -1.65
N GLY A 102 36.35 29.77 -1.50
CA GLY A 102 35.79 30.99 -0.95
C GLY A 102 36.76 32.16 -1.10
N LEU A 103 36.35 33.33 -0.63
CA LEU A 103 37.16 34.53 -0.63
C LEU A 103 37.42 34.98 0.81
N LEU A 104 38.66 35.35 1.10
CA LEU A 104 39.01 36.07 2.31
C LEU A 104 39.56 37.44 1.91
N LYS A 105 38.78 38.51 2.12
CA LYS A 105 39.14 39.89 1.75
C LYS A 105 39.70 40.01 0.31
N GLY A 106 39.05 39.35 -0.65
CA GLY A 106 39.44 39.37 -2.06
C GLY A 106 40.52 38.36 -2.48
N VAL A 107 41.09 37.59 -1.55
CA VAL A 107 42.02 36.50 -1.86
C VAL A 107 41.28 35.16 -1.92
N ASN A 108 41.48 34.41 -3.00
CA ASN A 108 40.87 33.09 -3.18
C ASN A 108 41.46 32.06 -2.20
N VAL A 109 40.57 31.36 -1.52
CA VAL A 109 40.84 30.17 -0.72
C VAL A 109 40.34 28.96 -1.48
N ASN A 110 41.18 27.93 -1.63
CA ASN A 110 40.83 26.66 -2.26
C ASN A 110 41.45 25.52 -1.45
N GLU A 111 40.61 24.82 -0.68
CA GLU A 111 41.03 23.70 0.17
C GLU A 111 40.40 22.39 -0.33
N LYS A 112 41.23 21.35 -0.37
CA LYS A 112 40.84 20.01 -0.83
C LYS A 112 40.99 19.00 0.29
N HIS A 113 39.98 18.15 0.45
CA HIS A 113 39.98 17.03 1.39
C HIS A 113 39.63 15.74 0.68
N SER A 114 40.18 14.64 1.19
CA SER A 114 39.80 13.28 0.79
C SER A 114 39.20 12.58 2.01
N VAL A 115 37.94 12.16 1.87
CA VAL A 115 37.14 11.59 2.96
C VAL A 115 36.73 10.17 2.58
N GLU A 116 36.94 9.22 3.49
CA GLU A 116 36.47 7.85 3.36
C GLU A 116 35.10 7.69 4.03
N VAL A 117 34.07 7.33 3.27
CA VAL A 117 32.74 7.00 3.80
C VAL A 117 32.56 5.49 3.81
N VAL A 118 32.44 4.91 5.01
CA VAL A 118 32.23 3.48 5.24
C VAL A 118 30.75 3.19 5.40
N ILE A 119 30.27 2.16 4.70
CA ILE A 119 28.87 1.74 4.73
C ILE A 119 28.68 0.62 5.75
N ASP A 120 28.06 0.96 6.87
CA ASP A 120 27.69 0.01 7.91
C ASP A 120 26.29 -0.57 7.66
N LYS A 121 26.07 -1.81 8.08
CA LYS A 121 24.80 -2.51 7.88
C LYS A 121 24.09 -2.72 9.21
N GLU A 122 22.90 -2.15 9.34
CA GLU A 122 22.03 -2.31 10.51
C GLU A 122 20.58 -2.46 10.03
N LEU A 123 19.81 -3.38 10.60
CA LEU A 123 18.38 -3.48 10.24
C LEU A 123 17.62 -2.27 10.77
N CYS A 124 16.87 -1.60 9.90
CA CYS A 124 15.95 -0.56 10.35
C CYS A 124 14.86 -1.13 11.25
N GLN A 125 14.21 -0.27 12.05
CA GLN A 125 13.20 -0.69 13.01
C GLN A 125 12.08 -1.53 12.37
N ARG A 126 11.64 -1.16 11.15
CA ARG A 126 10.64 -1.91 10.37
C ARG A 126 11.12 -3.30 10.00
N CYS A 127 12.31 -3.41 9.39
CA CYS A 127 12.85 -4.70 8.96
C CYS A 127 13.21 -5.61 10.13
N SER A 128 13.71 -5.04 11.23
CA SER A 128 13.97 -5.76 12.48
C SER A 128 12.67 -6.32 13.07
N ARG A 129 11.62 -5.49 13.20
CA ARG A 129 10.30 -5.94 13.67
C ARG A 129 9.68 -7.01 12.76
N LYS A 130 9.78 -6.84 11.44
CA LYS A 130 9.27 -7.82 10.48
C LYS A 130 10.00 -9.16 10.62
N ALA A 131 11.33 -9.16 10.78
CA ALA A 131 12.11 -10.37 11.02
C ALA A 131 11.78 -11.05 12.36
N GLY A 132 11.40 -10.26 13.38
CA GLY A 132 10.97 -10.78 14.68
C GLY A 132 9.49 -11.18 14.76
N HIS A 133 8.80 -11.35 13.62
CA HIS A 133 7.36 -11.68 13.57
C HIS A 133 6.48 -10.73 14.43
N TYR A 134 6.87 -9.46 14.53
CA TYR A 134 6.11 -8.48 15.30
C TYR A 134 4.78 -8.18 14.62
N PHE A 135 3.69 -8.21 15.38
CA PHE A 135 2.38 -7.71 14.94
C PHE A 135 1.59 -7.12 16.11
N GLU A 136 0.73 -6.17 15.79
CA GLU A 136 -0.21 -5.54 16.71
C GLU A 136 -1.65 -5.96 16.45
N ALA A 137 -1.94 -6.39 15.22
CA ALA A 137 -3.28 -6.81 14.85
C ALA A 137 -3.28 -7.98 13.87
N ILE A 138 -4.37 -8.74 13.86
CA ILE A 138 -4.68 -9.78 12.88
C ILE A 138 -5.96 -9.36 12.16
N LEU A 139 -5.91 -9.28 10.83
CA LEU A 139 -7.10 -9.17 9.98
C LEU A 139 -7.45 -10.58 9.48
N GLN A 140 -8.56 -11.11 9.97
CA GLN A 140 -9.06 -12.42 9.57
C GLN A 140 -10.19 -12.22 8.56
N VAL A 141 -10.06 -12.85 7.40
CA VAL A 141 -11.11 -12.86 6.38
C VAL A 141 -11.71 -14.25 6.33
N ARG A 142 -13.04 -14.34 6.48
CA ARG A 142 -13.85 -15.56 6.40
C ARG A 142 -15.10 -15.28 5.58
N ALA A 143 -15.95 -16.27 5.33
CA ALA A 143 -17.29 -16.06 4.81
C ALA A 143 -18.34 -16.71 5.71
N ASP A 144 -19.56 -16.19 5.67
CA ASP A 144 -20.72 -16.81 6.29
C ASP A 144 -21.29 -17.92 5.40
N ARG A 145 -21.61 -19.09 5.96
CA ARG A 145 -22.26 -20.24 5.28
C ARG A 145 -21.61 -20.73 3.96
N ARG A 146 -20.41 -20.25 3.62
CA ARG A 146 -19.63 -20.69 2.44
C ARG A 146 -18.13 -20.54 2.68
N VAL A 147 -17.34 -21.04 1.74
CA VAL A 147 -15.89 -20.78 1.68
C VAL A 147 -15.64 -19.58 0.74
N PRO A 148 -14.81 -18.59 1.14
CA PRO A 148 -14.33 -17.55 0.22
C PRO A 148 -13.64 -18.18 -1.00
N THR A 149 -13.86 -17.63 -2.19
CA THR A 149 -13.09 -18.04 -3.38
C THR A 149 -11.67 -17.48 -3.30
N ASP A 150 -10.73 -18.15 -3.95
CA ASP A 150 -9.35 -17.65 -4.06
C ASP A 150 -9.31 -16.25 -4.69
N LYS A 151 -10.19 -15.98 -5.67
CA LYS A 151 -10.34 -14.65 -6.28
C LYS A 151 -10.74 -13.58 -5.26
N GLU A 152 -11.75 -13.84 -4.42
CA GLU A 152 -12.15 -12.91 -3.35
C GLU A 152 -11.00 -12.65 -2.37
N LEU A 153 -10.32 -13.72 -1.93
CA LEU A 153 -9.20 -13.61 -0.99
C LEU A 153 -8.03 -12.81 -1.59
N GLN A 154 -7.71 -13.09 -2.87
CA GLN A 154 -6.63 -12.41 -3.58
C GLN A 154 -6.93 -10.92 -3.76
N MET A 155 -8.16 -10.56 -4.18
CA MET A 155 -8.58 -9.16 -4.30
C MET A 155 -8.45 -8.40 -2.97
N ILE A 156 -8.78 -9.04 -1.85
CA ILE A 156 -8.64 -8.44 -0.52
C ILE A 156 -7.16 -8.30 -0.13
N ILE A 157 -6.34 -9.33 -0.38
CA ILE A 157 -4.90 -9.29 -0.08
C ILE A 157 -4.21 -8.16 -0.85
N ASP A 158 -4.54 -8.01 -2.13
CA ASP A 158 -3.93 -7.00 -2.99
C ASP A 158 -4.34 -5.59 -2.56
N GLU A 159 -5.62 -5.37 -2.23
CA GLU A 159 -6.08 -4.09 -1.65
C GLU A 159 -5.31 -3.72 -0.37
N VAL A 160 -5.07 -4.69 0.52
CA VAL A 160 -4.30 -4.47 1.76
C VAL A 160 -2.84 -4.12 1.43
N LYS A 161 -2.21 -4.84 0.49
CA LYS A 161 -0.83 -4.57 0.06
C LYS A 161 -0.68 -3.18 -0.55
N GLU A 162 -1.56 -2.80 -1.46
CA GLU A 162 -1.54 -1.49 -2.12
C GLU A 162 -1.64 -0.35 -1.10
N ASN A 163 -2.52 -0.49 -0.11
CA ASN A 163 -2.66 0.50 0.96
C ASN A 163 -1.43 0.55 1.88
N VAL A 164 -0.81 -0.59 2.18
CA VAL A 164 0.45 -0.64 2.94
C VAL A 164 1.57 0.06 2.17
N GLU A 165 1.72 -0.23 0.88
CA GLU A 165 2.73 0.39 0.02
C GLU A 165 2.52 1.90 -0.12
N SER A 166 1.27 2.34 -0.27
CA SER A 166 0.91 3.77 -0.30
C SER A 166 1.34 4.49 0.97
N LEU A 167 1.08 3.90 2.15
CA LEU A 167 1.51 4.48 3.42
C LEU A 167 3.04 4.45 3.60
N GLN A 168 3.71 3.41 3.11
CA GLN A 168 5.17 3.33 3.14
C GLN A 168 5.81 4.43 2.29
N ARG A 169 5.26 4.73 1.10
CA ARG A 169 5.67 5.87 0.26
C ARG A 169 5.50 7.22 0.98
N GLN A 170 4.55 7.32 1.91
CA GLN A 170 4.35 8.49 2.79
C GLN A 170 5.23 8.45 4.06
N GLY A 171 6.21 7.54 4.15
CA GLY A 171 7.13 7.41 5.26
C GLY A 171 6.58 6.68 6.49
N LYS A 172 5.37 6.10 6.42
CA LYS A 172 4.80 5.33 7.54
C LYS A 172 5.48 3.96 7.64
N GLN A 173 5.67 3.48 8.87
CA GLN A 173 6.33 2.21 9.16
C GLN A 173 5.34 1.04 9.27
N VAL A 174 4.25 1.06 8.50
CA VAL A 174 3.25 -0.01 8.45
C VAL A 174 3.73 -1.13 7.55
N PHE A 175 3.51 -2.39 7.93
CA PHE A 175 3.85 -3.56 7.12
C PHE A 175 2.96 -4.76 7.44
N ILE A 176 2.86 -5.65 6.46
CA ILE A 176 2.34 -7.01 6.64
C ILE A 176 3.50 -7.89 7.10
N THR A 177 3.32 -8.51 8.26
CA THR A 177 4.27 -9.45 8.87
C THR A 177 4.20 -10.78 8.16
N GLU A 178 2.98 -11.30 7.99
CA GLU A 178 2.70 -12.62 7.44
C GLU A 178 1.29 -12.65 6.86
N ILE A 179 1.10 -13.41 5.79
CA ILE A 179 -0.19 -13.74 5.20
C ILE A 179 -0.32 -15.26 5.28
N LEU A 180 -1.25 -15.73 6.10
CA LEU A 180 -1.43 -17.14 6.40
C LEU A 180 -2.77 -17.65 5.86
N PRO A 181 -2.78 -18.42 4.77
CA PRO A 181 -3.98 -19.13 4.34
C PRO A 181 -4.41 -20.14 5.40
N VAL A 182 -5.71 -20.22 5.67
CA VAL A 182 -6.29 -21.13 6.65
C VAL A 182 -7.55 -21.78 6.09
N ARG A 183 -8.03 -22.84 6.73
CA ARG A 183 -9.31 -23.45 6.33
C ARG A 183 -10.43 -22.40 6.44
N GLY A 184 -11.08 -22.12 5.31
CA GLY A 184 -12.19 -21.16 5.24
C GLY A 184 -11.78 -19.69 5.13
N GLY A 185 -10.51 -19.35 4.86
CA GLY A 185 -10.11 -17.98 4.58
C GLY A 185 -8.62 -17.68 4.74
N VAL A 186 -8.28 -16.45 5.17
CA VAL A 186 -6.89 -15.99 5.33
C VAL A 186 -6.74 -15.10 6.56
N ASP A 187 -5.58 -15.17 7.21
CA ASP A 187 -5.18 -14.30 8.31
C ASP A 187 -4.00 -13.43 7.89
N LEU A 188 -4.15 -12.11 8.02
CA LEU A 188 -3.08 -11.14 7.73
C LEU A 188 -2.58 -10.56 9.05
N TYR A 189 -1.32 -10.80 9.36
CA TYR A 189 -0.65 -10.28 10.54
C TYR A 189 -0.07 -8.90 10.22
N MET A 190 -0.52 -7.90 10.96
CA MET A 190 -0.31 -6.49 10.66
C MET A 190 0.47 -5.78 11.77
N SER A 191 1.40 -4.92 11.39
CA SER A 191 2.27 -4.22 12.33
C SER A 191 1.59 -3.08 13.09
N ASP A 192 0.42 -2.61 12.65
CA ASP A 192 -0.27 -1.44 13.20
C ASP A 192 -1.78 -1.71 13.32
N LYS A 193 -2.32 -1.60 14.54
CA LYS A 193 -3.73 -1.88 14.81
C LYS A 193 -4.70 -0.83 14.25
N GLY A 194 -4.30 0.45 14.21
CA GLY A 194 -5.15 1.53 13.73
C GLY A 194 -5.37 1.45 12.22
N PHE A 195 -4.30 1.16 11.48
CA PHE A 195 -4.36 0.83 10.05
C PHE A 195 -5.24 -0.39 9.81
N THR A 196 -5.04 -1.46 10.56
CA THR A 196 -5.81 -2.70 10.38
C THR A 196 -7.31 -2.50 10.60
N GLN A 197 -7.69 -1.69 11.59
CA GLN A 197 -9.08 -1.32 11.82
C GLN A 197 -9.67 -0.55 10.62
N LYS A 198 -8.96 0.46 10.12
CA LYS A 198 -9.39 1.23 8.94
C LYS A 198 -9.54 0.33 7.71
N MET A 199 -8.57 -0.57 7.52
CA MET A 199 -8.57 -1.54 6.44
C MET A 199 -9.79 -2.47 6.51
N MET A 200 -10.09 -3.02 7.70
CA MET A 200 -11.29 -3.83 7.89
C MET A 200 -12.57 -3.08 7.53
N GLN A 201 -12.71 -1.82 7.95
CA GLN A 201 -13.91 -1.02 7.64
C GLN A 201 -14.04 -0.71 6.14
N MET A 202 -12.93 -0.41 5.48
CA MET A 202 -12.90 -0.19 4.04
C MET A 202 -13.29 -1.46 3.27
N LEU A 203 -12.72 -2.61 3.65
CA LEU A 203 -13.06 -3.90 3.07
C LEU A 203 -14.52 -4.28 3.34
N HIS A 204 -15.02 -4.03 4.54
CA HIS A 204 -16.44 -4.23 4.86
C HIS A 204 -17.36 -3.37 3.98
N HIS A 205 -16.99 -2.10 3.74
CA HIS A 205 -17.77 -1.23 2.85
C HIS A 205 -17.77 -1.73 1.40
N LYS A 206 -16.64 -2.26 0.93
CA LYS A 206 -16.46 -2.73 -0.45
C LYS A 206 -17.06 -4.11 -0.72
N PHE A 207 -16.89 -5.05 0.21
CA PHE A 207 -17.27 -6.46 0.05
C PHE A 207 -18.50 -6.86 0.87
N GLY A 208 -19.02 -5.95 1.71
CA GLY A 208 -20.17 -6.20 2.58
C GLY A 208 -19.84 -7.11 3.77
N GLY A 209 -20.84 -7.86 4.23
CA GLY A 209 -20.68 -8.86 5.28
C GLY A 209 -20.80 -8.31 6.70
N SER A 210 -20.17 -8.97 7.66
CA SER A 210 -20.17 -8.57 9.07
C SER A 210 -18.76 -8.49 9.63
N VAL A 211 -18.60 -7.69 10.69
CA VAL A 211 -17.31 -7.43 11.31
C VAL A 211 -17.35 -7.73 12.81
N LYS A 212 -16.27 -8.29 13.35
CA LYS A 212 -16.11 -8.52 14.79
C LYS A 212 -14.71 -8.11 15.22
N THR A 213 -14.61 -7.41 16.34
CA THR A 213 -13.31 -7.00 16.92
C THR A 213 -13.14 -7.64 18.29
N THR A 214 -11.96 -8.18 18.56
CA THR A 214 -11.57 -8.67 19.89
C THR A 214 -10.17 -8.16 20.25
N ALA A 215 -9.87 -8.09 21.54
CA ALA A 215 -8.58 -7.64 22.05
C ALA A 215 -8.03 -8.67 23.03
N LYS A 216 -6.74 -9.01 22.90
CA LYS A 216 -6.01 -9.85 23.85
C LYS A 216 -4.85 -9.06 24.43
N GLN A 217 -4.75 -9.01 25.75
CA GLN A 217 -3.60 -8.41 26.41
C GLN A 217 -2.33 -9.21 26.06
N SER A 218 -1.29 -8.51 25.65
CA SER A 218 -0.03 -9.07 25.13
C SER A 218 1.19 -8.71 25.97
N GLY A 219 1.06 -7.75 26.90
CA GLY A 219 2.13 -7.36 27.80
C GLY A 219 1.89 -5.98 28.42
N ILE A 220 2.93 -5.43 29.06
CA ILE A 220 2.95 -4.07 29.61
C ILE A 220 4.19 -3.37 29.06
N LYS A 221 4.04 -2.14 28.58
CA LYS A 221 5.14 -1.30 28.11
C LYS A 221 4.99 0.10 28.71
N ASN A 222 6.01 0.59 29.40
CA ASN A 222 6.01 1.89 30.09
C ASN A 222 4.79 2.05 31.01
N GLY A 223 4.46 1.01 31.79
CA GLY A 223 3.28 0.99 32.68
C GLY A 223 1.93 0.89 31.98
N LYS A 224 1.86 0.90 30.63
CA LYS A 224 0.62 0.76 29.87
C LYS A 224 0.46 -0.64 29.30
N GLN A 225 -0.70 -1.26 29.52
CA GLN A 225 -1.06 -2.54 28.93
C GLN A 225 -1.04 -2.45 27.39
N GLN A 226 -0.41 -3.43 26.76
CA GLN A 226 -0.35 -3.59 25.31
C GLN A 226 -1.34 -4.66 24.89
N TYR A 227 -2.13 -4.37 23.86
CA TYR A 227 -3.14 -5.28 23.34
C TYR A 227 -2.84 -5.65 21.90
N ARG A 228 -2.98 -6.94 21.58
CA ARG A 228 -3.07 -7.44 20.21
C ARG A 228 -4.55 -7.50 19.82
N MET A 229 -4.88 -6.86 18.70
CA MET A 229 -6.25 -6.79 18.20
C MET A 229 -6.51 -7.90 17.19
N THR A 230 -7.72 -8.45 17.16
CA THR A 230 -8.16 -9.31 16.06
C THR A 230 -9.41 -8.69 15.45
N TYR A 231 -9.34 -8.41 14.16
CA TYR A 231 -10.42 -7.88 13.35
C TYR A 231 -10.86 -8.98 12.39
N LEU A 232 -12.07 -9.49 12.57
CA LEU A 232 -12.67 -10.51 11.72
C LEU A 232 -13.64 -9.84 10.75
N LEU A 233 -13.42 -10.02 9.45
CA LEU A 233 -14.37 -9.75 8.38
C LEU A 233 -14.98 -11.09 7.92
N ARG A 234 -16.29 -11.22 8.03
CA ARG A 234 -17.07 -12.32 7.45
C ARG A 234 -17.80 -11.82 6.22
N LEU A 235 -17.31 -12.20 5.05
CA LEU A 235 -17.96 -11.97 3.76
C LEU A 235 -19.39 -12.56 3.76
N PRO A 236 -20.33 -11.92 3.04
CA PRO A 236 -21.69 -12.39 2.97
C PRO A 236 -21.76 -13.76 2.29
N TYR A 237 -22.77 -14.56 2.66
CA TYR A 237 -22.99 -15.88 2.07
C TYR A 237 -23.37 -15.83 0.58
N TYR A 238 -23.79 -14.65 0.10
CA TYR A 238 -24.14 -14.36 -1.28
C TYR A 238 -23.06 -13.51 -1.98
N ARG A 239 -23.06 -13.52 -3.31
CA ARG A 239 -22.17 -12.76 -4.19
C ARG A 239 -22.92 -12.21 -5.38
N LYS A 240 -22.39 -11.16 -6.00
CA LYS A 240 -22.85 -10.72 -7.32
C LYS A 240 -22.82 -11.92 -8.28
N GLY A 241 -23.91 -12.13 -8.99
CA GLY A 241 -24.09 -13.26 -9.90
C GLY A 241 -24.85 -14.44 -9.30
N ASP A 242 -25.05 -14.46 -7.97
CA ASP A 242 -25.78 -15.54 -7.32
C ASP A 242 -27.29 -15.45 -7.57
N PHE A 243 -27.92 -16.61 -7.63
CA PHE A 243 -29.37 -16.76 -7.57
C PHE A 243 -29.80 -17.09 -6.14
N LEU A 244 -30.82 -16.38 -5.67
CA LEU A 244 -31.36 -16.46 -4.31
C LEU A 244 -32.83 -16.83 -4.38
N ALA A 245 -33.32 -17.68 -3.48
CA ALA A 245 -34.71 -18.11 -3.49
C ALA A 245 -35.43 -17.87 -2.16
N GLN A 246 -36.74 -17.61 -2.29
CA GLN A 246 -37.72 -17.62 -1.20
C GLN A 246 -38.92 -18.47 -1.65
N GLY A 247 -38.95 -19.74 -1.23
CA GLY A 247 -39.97 -20.68 -1.70
C GLY A 247 -39.79 -20.99 -3.19
N GLU A 248 -40.75 -20.58 -4.02
CA GLU A 248 -40.66 -20.69 -5.49
C GLU A 248 -40.11 -19.41 -6.13
N ARG A 249 -40.19 -18.26 -5.45
CA ARG A 249 -39.66 -16.99 -6.00
C ARG A 249 -38.15 -17.04 -6.11
N LEU A 250 -37.63 -16.55 -7.23
CA LEU A 250 -36.23 -16.57 -7.58
C LEU A 250 -35.75 -15.16 -7.86
N PHE A 251 -34.64 -14.79 -7.24
CA PHE A 251 -34.02 -13.48 -7.34
C PHE A 251 -32.61 -13.63 -7.89
N TYR A 252 -32.19 -12.68 -8.71
CA TYR A 252 -30.82 -12.56 -9.19
C TYR A 252 -30.10 -11.43 -8.47
N LEU A 253 -28.93 -11.71 -7.88
CA LEU A 253 -28.12 -10.68 -7.23
C LEU A 253 -27.24 -9.94 -8.26
N LYS A 254 -27.76 -8.82 -8.75
CA LYS A 254 -27.14 -7.98 -9.78
C LYS A 254 -25.89 -7.25 -9.27
N ALA A 255 -25.94 -6.71 -8.05
CA ALA A 255 -24.84 -5.95 -7.47
C ALA A 255 -24.97 -5.82 -5.94
N VAL A 256 -23.93 -5.30 -5.30
CA VAL A 256 -23.98 -4.80 -3.92
C VAL A 256 -23.49 -3.36 -3.95
N GLU A 257 -24.37 -2.41 -3.67
CA GLU A 257 -24.09 -0.97 -3.77
C GLU A 257 -24.18 -0.32 -2.39
N ARG A 258 -23.10 0.34 -1.94
CA ARG A 258 -23.03 0.97 -0.61
C ARG A 258 -23.45 0.04 0.53
N GLY A 259 -23.14 -1.26 0.39
CA GLY A 259 -23.50 -2.31 1.34
C GLY A 259 -24.91 -2.88 1.18
N LYS A 260 -25.74 -2.39 0.24
CA LYS A 260 -27.09 -2.90 -0.02
C LYS A 260 -27.13 -3.82 -1.25
N PRO A 261 -27.55 -5.08 -1.09
CA PRO A 261 -27.82 -5.97 -2.22
C PRO A 261 -28.87 -5.40 -3.17
N GLN A 262 -28.54 -5.38 -4.46
CA GLN A 262 -29.45 -5.01 -5.56
C GLN A 262 -29.89 -6.31 -6.24
N LEU A 263 -31.12 -6.72 -5.97
CA LEU A 263 -31.75 -7.93 -6.47
C LEU A 263 -32.65 -7.61 -7.65
N VAL A 264 -32.89 -8.62 -8.49
CA VAL A 264 -33.91 -8.59 -9.54
C VAL A 264 -34.83 -9.76 -9.27
N ASP A 265 -36.12 -9.50 -9.04
CA ASP A 265 -37.11 -10.57 -8.98
C ASP A 265 -37.33 -11.10 -10.39
N LEU A 266 -37.10 -12.40 -10.61
CA LEU A 266 -37.22 -12.98 -11.95
C LEU A 266 -38.68 -13.28 -12.35
N GLU A 267 -39.64 -13.12 -11.43
CA GLU A 267 -41.07 -13.25 -11.73
C GLU A 267 -41.63 -12.04 -12.51
N ASP A 268 -41.17 -10.82 -12.16
CA ASP A 268 -41.66 -9.57 -12.76
C ASP A 268 -40.55 -8.59 -13.19
N TRP A 269 -39.27 -8.98 -13.06
CA TRP A 269 -38.08 -8.21 -13.38
C TRP A 269 -37.93 -6.90 -12.60
N SER A 270 -38.65 -6.75 -11.49
CA SER A 270 -38.51 -5.59 -10.61
C SER A 270 -37.15 -5.57 -9.92
N GLU A 271 -36.54 -4.38 -9.85
CA GLU A 271 -35.28 -4.18 -9.10
C GLU A 271 -35.58 -3.87 -7.64
N ILE A 272 -34.96 -4.64 -6.74
CA ILE A 272 -35.18 -4.57 -5.29
C ILE A 272 -33.85 -4.23 -4.60
N SER A 273 -33.80 -3.07 -3.97
CA SER A 273 -32.72 -2.70 -3.06
C SER A 273 -33.04 -3.22 -1.66
N MET A 274 -32.31 -4.22 -1.19
CA MET A 274 -32.60 -4.91 0.07
C MET A 274 -31.64 -4.50 1.19
N GLU A 275 -32.13 -4.40 2.42
CA GLU A 275 -31.27 -4.24 3.60
C GLU A 275 -30.55 -5.56 3.90
N PRO A 276 -29.24 -5.56 4.25
CA PRO A 276 -28.48 -6.80 4.47
C PRO A 276 -29.10 -7.80 5.44
N LYS A 277 -29.80 -7.31 6.48
CA LYS A 277 -30.48 -8.16 7.47
C LYS A 277 -31.66 -8.93 6.88
N MET A 278 -32.30 -8.39 5.85
CA MET A 278 -33.45 -9.04 5.20
C MET A 278 -33.01 -10.19 4.29
N MET A 279 -31.74 -10.20 3.86
CA MET A 279 -31.17 -11.29 3.08
C MET A 279 -31.21 -12.62 3.84
N ASP A 280 -31.29 -12.65 5.17
CA ASP A 280 -31.38 -13.90 5.92
C ASP A 280 -32.66 -14.70 5.64
N SER A 281 -33.69 -14.05 5.06
CA SER A 281 -34.90 -14.71 4.58
C SER A 281 -34.75 -15.43 3.24
N LEU A 282 -33.63 -15.21 2.55
CA LEU A 282 -33.30 -15.80 1.25
C LEU A 282 -32.24 -16.90 1.40
N THR A 283 -32.24 -17.83 0.46
CA THR A 283 -31.25 -18.90 0.37
C THR A 283 -30.52 -18.83 -0.96
N THR A 284 -29.19 -18.91 -0.97
CA THR A 284 -28.42 -19.03 -2.22
C THR A 284 -28.65 -20.41 -2.81
N VAL A 285 -29.10 -20.46 -4.07
CA VAL A 285 -29.47 -21.71 -4.76
C VAL A 285 -28.56 -22.05 -5.92
N GLY A 286 -27.73 -21.11 -6.36
CA GLY A 286 -26.70 -21.33 -7.37
C GLY A 286 -26.13 -20.02 -7.88
N ASP A 287 -25.33 -20.10 -8.93
CA ASP A 287 -24.66 -18.98 -9.59
C ASP A 287 -24.98 -18.99 -11.10
N SER A 288 -24.15 -18.33 -11.91
CA SER A 288 -24.30 -18.27 -13.37
C SER A 288 -24.39 -19.65 -14.04
N THR A 289 -23.92 -20.73 -13.41
CA THR A 289 -24.06 -22.09 -13.94
C THR A 289 -25.51 -22.58 -14.04
N LEU A 290 -26.46 -21.94 -13.34
CA LEU A 290 -27.89 -22.21 -13.49
C LEU A 290 -28.50 -21.66 -14.79
N VAL A 291 -27.81 -20.72 -15.44
CA VAL A 291 -28.29 -20.09 -16.67
C VAL A 291 -28.06 -21.03 -17.85
N LYS A 292 -29.11 -21.31 -18.60
CA LYS A 292 -29.06 -22.09 -19.83
C LYS A 292 -29.68 -21.34 -21.00
N GLU A 293 -29.10 -21.48 -22.17
CA GLU A 293 -29.71 -21.02 -23.40
C GLU A 293 -30.72 -22.05 -23.91
N THR A 294 -31.85 -21.57 -24.42
CA THR A 294 -32.86 -22.39 -25.07
C THR A 294 -33.50 -21.67 -26.26
N VAL A 295 -34.23 -22.43 -27.08
CA VAL A 295 -34.93 -21.96 -28.28
C VAL A 295 -36.30 -21.40 -27.93
N VAL A 296 -36.61 -20.24 -28.52
CA VAL A 296 -37.95 -19.65 -28.50
C VAL A 296 -38.78 -20.30 -29.61
N VAL A 297 -39.90 -20.93 -29.23
CA VAL A 297 -40.82 -21.60 -30.16
C VAL A 297 -41.84 -20.61 -30.70
N SER A 298 -42.45 -19.83 -29.82
CA SER A 298 -43.40 -18.77 -30.19
C SER A 298 -43.42 -17.68 -29.11
N GLN A 299 -43.93 -16.49 -29.44
CA GLN A 299 -44.05 -15.39 -28.48
C GLN A 299 -45.38 -14.66 -28.66
N SER A 300 -46.02 -14.31 -27.53
CA SER A 300 -47.20 -13.47 -27.45
C SER A 300 -46.84 -12.12 -26.82
N GLU A 301 -47.84 -11.32 -26.45
CA GLU A 301 -47.62 -10.03 -25.80
C GLU A 301 -47.00 -10.19 -24.40
N TYR A 302 -47.53 -11.11 -23.58
CA TYR A 302 -47.14 -11.30 -22.17
C TYR A 302 -46.43 -12.62 -21.87
N GLU A 303 -46.32 -13.51 -22.86
CA GLU A 303 -45.76 -14.86 -22.67
C GLU A 303 -44.83 -15.22 -23.83
N VAL A 304 -43.90 -16.13 -23.57
CA VAL A 304 -43.05 -16.78 -24.55
C VAL A 304 -43.08 -18.27 -24.31
N GLN A 305 -43.20 -19.03 -25.39
CA GLN A 305 -43.08 -20.46 -25.35
C GLN A 305 -41.62 -20.85 -25.65
N VAL A 306 -41.00 -21.55 -24.72
CA VAL A 306 -39.61 -22.01 -24.82
C VAL A 306 -39.54 -23.53 -24.78
N LEU A 307 -38.49 -24.11 -25.38
CA LEU A 307 -38.19 -25.52 -25.22
C LEU A 307 -37.49 -25.74 -23.85
N ASP A 308 -38.03 -26.56 -22.96
CA ASP A 308 -37.32 -26.89 -21.72
C ASP A 308 -36.11 -27.80 -22.06
N PRO A 309 -34.85 -27.36 -21.82
CA PRO A 309 -33.66 -28.13 -22.18
C PRO A 309 -33.47 -29.40 -21.35
N TYR A 310 -34.28 -29.59 -20.29
CA TYR A 310 -34.23 -30.78 -19.44
C TYR A 310 -35.29 -31.82 -19.82
N THR A 311 -36.45 -31.38 -20.30
CA THR A 311 -37.59 -32.27 -20.60
C THR A 311 -37.92 -32.35 -22.10
N PHE A 312 -37.37 -31.44 -22.90
CA PHE A 312 -37.68 -31.27 -24.34
C PHE A 312 -39.16 -30.99 -24.63
N LEU A 313 -39.93 -30.55 -23.62
CA LEU A 313 -41.30 -30.10 -23.77
C LEU A 313 -41.36 -28.59 -23.92
N THR A 314 -42.38 -28.09 -24.60
CA THR A 314 -42.64 -26.65 -24.69
C THR A 314 -43.30 -26.15 -23.41
N VAL A 315 -42.78 -25.06 -22.84
CA VAL A 315 -43.30 -24.44 -21.61
C VAL A 315 -43.57 -22.97 -21.89
N ASP A 316 -44.74 -22.49 -21.49
CA ASP A 316 -45.10 -21.08 -21.55
C ASP A 316 -44.55 -20.34 -20.32
N VAL A 317 -43.82 -19.26 -20.56
CA VAL A 317 -43.14 -18.46 -19.54
C VAL A 317 -43.57 -17.01 -19.69
N ARG A 318 -43.87 -16.35 -18.58
CA ARG A 318 -44.21 -14.91 -18.59
C ARG A 318 -43.04 -14.09 -19.09
N LYS A 319 -43.33 -12.97 -19.77
CA LYS A 319 -42.35 -11.94 -20.13
C LYS A 319 -42.96 -10.53 -20.06
N PRO A 320 -42.15 -9.48 -19.84
CA PRO A 320 -42.62 -8.11 -19.96
C PRO A 320 -43.12 -7.81 -21.38
N ARG A 321 -44.19 -7.01 -21.49
CA ARG A 321 -44.78 -6.61 -22.79
C ARG A 321 -43.75 -6.02 -23.77
N GLN A 322 -42.79 -5.26 -23.25
CA GLN A 322 -41.76 -4.57 -24.04
C GLN A 322 -40.58 -5.48 -24.42
N MET A 323 -40.48 -6.67 -23.83
CA MET A 323 -39.40 -7.61 -24.10
C MET A 323 -39.69 -8.41 -25.38
N LYS A 324 -38.94 -8.10 -26.45
CA LYS A 324 -38.89 -8.91 -27.67
C LYS A 324 -37.72 -9.87 -27.58
N LEU A 325 -37.99 -11.16 -27.70
CA LEU A 325 -36.98 -12.19 -27.61
C LEU A 325 -36.53 -12.62 -29.01
N GLY A 326 -35.26 -13.01 -29.12
CA GLY A 326 -34.68 -13.55 -30.33
C GLY A 326 -35.11 -15.00 -30.59
N LYS A 327 -34.38 -15.69 -31.47
CA LYS A 327 -34.58 -17.13 -31.72
C LYS A 327 -34.18 -17.99 -30.52
N THR A 328 -33.28 -17.48 -29.69
CA THR A 328 -32.87 -18.11 -28.43
C THR A 328 -33.04 -17.13 -27.27
N VAL A 329 -33.18 -17.67 -26.08
CA VAL A 329 -33.32 -16.93 -24.83
C VAL A 329 -32.59 -17.68 -23.72
N ARG A 330 -32.07 -16.94 -22.74
CA ARG A 330 -31.49 -17.52 -21.53
C ARG A 330 -32.55 -17.68 -20.45
N ILE A 331 -32.53 -18.84 -19.82
CA ILE A 331 -33.48 -19.21 -18.78
C ILE A 331 -32.76 -19.74 -17.55
N VAL A 332 -33.47 -19.70 -16.42
CA VAL A 332 -33.08 -20.37 -15.19
C VAL A 332 -34.24 -21.23 -14.73
N LYS A 333 -33.98 -22.50 -14.45
CA LYS A 333 -34.98 -23.42 -13.90
C LYS A 333 -34.79 -23.51 -12.40
N TRP A 334 -35.85 -23.24 -11.65
CA TRP A 334 -35.87 -23.41 -10.19
C TRP A 334 -37.13 -24.15 -9.78
N LYS A 335 -36.94 -25.31 -9.15
CA LYS A 335 -38.01 -26.30 -8.92
C LYS A 335 -38.73 -26.59 -10.25
N ASP A 336 -40.04 -26.42 -10.29
CA ASP A 336 -40.89 -26.70 -11.44
C ASP A 336 -41.16 -25.45 -12.32
N ARG A 337 -40.49 -24.33 -12.05
CA ARG A 337 -40.65 -23.07 -12.80
C ARG A 337 -39.44 -22.74 -13.66
N ILE A 338 -39.70 -22.15 -14.81
CA ILE A 338 -38.69 -21.58 -15.73
C ILE A 338 -38.83 -20.06 -15.71
N TYR A 339 -37.71 -19.39 -15.50
CA TYR A 339 -37.60 -17.94 -15.45
C TYR A 339 -36.78 -17.44 -16.64
N ILE A 340 -37.20 -16.34 -17.27
CA ILE A 340 -36.40 -15.68 -18.30
C ILE A 340 -35.32 -14.84 -17.63
N PHE A 341 -34.08 -15.03 -18.07
CA PHE A 341 -32.93 -14.30 -17.59
C PHE A 341 -32.44 -13.30 -18.65
N PRO A 342 -32.72 -11.99 -18.49
CA PRO A 342 -32.53 -11.01 -19.57
C PRO A 342 -31.12 -10.41 -19.65
N TYR A 343 -30.23 -10.64 -18.67
CA TYR A 343 -28.93 -9.96 -18.60
C TYR A 343 -27.85 -10.64 -19.42
N GLU A 344 -27.34 -10.02 -20.49
CA GLU A 344 -26.25 -10.52 -21.35
C GLU A 344 -24.88 -10.58 -20.66
N ASP A 345 -24.71 -9.87 -19.55
CA ASP A 345 -23.41 -9.62 -18.91
C ASP A 345 -22.95 -10.69 -17.89
N LEU A 346 -23.27 -11.98 -18.10
CA LEU A 346 -22.77 -13.08 -17.26
C LEU A 346 -21.76 -13.96 -17.99
#